data_AF-A0A094BAN5-F1
#
_entry.id   AF-A0A094BAN5-F1
#
_cell.length_a   1.000
_cell.length_b   1.000
_cell.length_c   1.000
_cell.angle_alpha   90.00
_cell.angle_beta   90.00
_cell.angle_gamma   90.00
#
_symmetry.space_group_name_H-M   'P 1'
#
loop_
_entity.id
_entity.type
_entity.pdbx_description
1 polymer ?
#
loop_
_entity_poly.entity_id
_entity_poly.type
_entity_poly.pdbx_seq_one_letter_code
_entity_poly.pdbx_strand_id
1 'polypeptide(L)'
;MAMELGVQRNRHFLRLAPRKRKRGDTANSRLSTTLVAFYYYDKSLALNLRIPIDEASLPAPESASSPDPESTCFTASRLNGTTFQIVEDDKWTERPIIYVKVYPSTIVLLDTGCGGAARDPRVELKSLRIFLETFPVADNGNSPLNLGAERSYLVICTHCHYDHIGGIAQFTRTSGCTIWASANDKNFLSPIHLPKSSLCDFVGMETPEYTVTNWCNDGERVVDNFGLDLGLTIYQTPGHTPDEVAIWDKEERYLFVGDSMYKYEPIIFPLGADIIEYSDSIGKLKELVGRFNSDKGLRVNMGCSHITSRIDASDFLSEVDSFLYRVVTKQVEPTDSIISRGELQDVYTREDGEISFRGARRYFEEFRASKSAMSAIQDRQSLTIEQEA
;
A
#
# COMPACT_ATOMS: atom_id res chain seq x y z
N MET A 1 -38.92 45.69 35.70
CA MET A 1 -40.31 46.13 35.91
C MET A 1 -41.06 45.84 34.62
N ALA A 2 -42.18 45.09 34.76
CA ALA A 2 -43.21 44.65 33.80
C ALA A 2 -43.49 45.59 32.59
N MET A 3 -44.09 45.24 31.44
CA MET A 3 -44.95 44.15 30.93
C MET A 3 -45.08 44.41 29.38
N GLU A 4 -44.99 43.43 28.46
CA GLU A 4 -46.09 42.70 27.74
C GLU A 4 -46.86 43.55 26.68
N LEU A 5 -47.27 43.15 25.45
CA LEU A 5 -47.74 41.87 24.83
C LEU A 5 -47.82 41.95 23.27
N GLY A 6 -47.87 40.78 22.60
CA GLY A 6 -48.54 40.55 21.29
C GLY A 6 -47.74 39.72 20.26
N VAL A 7 -47.61 38.38 20.37
CA VAL A 7 -48.48 37.26 19.90
C VAL A 7 -48.58 37.03 18.38
N GLN A 8 -48.03 35.89 17.90
CA GLN A 8 -48.64 34.85 17.01
C GLN A 8 -47.64 33.66 16.87
N ARG A 9 -47.84 32.50 17.53
CA ARG A 9 -48.45 31.20 17.07
C ARG A 9 -47.88 30.66 15.75
N ASN A 10 -47.28 29.46 15.64
CA ASN A 10 -47.78 28.08 15.88
C ASN A 10 -46.58 27.08 15.95
N ARG A 11 -46.51 26.14 16.92
CA ARG A 11 -46.94 24.69 16.92
C ARG A 11 -46.21 23.82 15.88
N HIS A 12 -45.68 22.61 16.11
CA HIS A 12 -45.77 21.51 17.10
C HIS A 12 -44.45 20.67 17.01
N PHE A 13 -43.96 19.95 18.02
CA PHE A 13 -44.41 18.60 18.40
C PHE A 13 -43.86 18.14 19.77
N LEU A 14 -44.65 17.30 20.42
CA LEU A 14 -44.54 16.85 21.82
C LEU A 14 -43.58 15.66 22.03
N ARG A 15 -43.01 15.65 23.23
CA ARG A 15 -42.40 14.53 23.98
C ARG A 15 -43.32 13.32 24.12
N LEU A 16 -42.74 12.13 24.21
CA LEU A 16 -43.31 10.99 24.95
C LEU A 16 -42.25 10.33 25.84
N ALA A 17 -42.68 10.00 27.06
CA ALA A 17 -42.00 9.20 28.08
C ALA A 17 -42.85 7.92 28.35
N PRO A 18 -42.32 6.91 29.08
CA PRO A 18 -42.64 5.49 28.86
C PRO A 18 -43.67 4.90 29.83
N ARG A 19 -44.27 3.72 29.51
CA ARG A 19 -44.88 2.83 30.53
C ARG A 19 -45.12 1.38 30.09
N LYS A 20 -45.02 0.49 31.09
CA LYS A 20 -45.13 -0.99 31.09
C LYS A 20 -46.58 -1.52 31.20
N ARG A 21 -46.82 -2.76 30.72
CA ARG A 21 -47.37 -3.99 31.39
C ARG A 21 -48.47 -4.78 30.63
N LYS A 22 -48.23 -6.11 30.45
CA LYS A 22 -49.03 -7.37 30.66
C LYS A 22 -50.48 -7.46 30.10
N ARG A 23 -51.11 -8.59 29.69
CA ARG A 23 -50.89 -10.08 29.67
C ARG A 23 -52.04 -10.75 28.84
N GLY A 24 -51.87 -12.01 28.39
CA GLY A 24 -52.91 -13.01 28.01
C GLY A 24 -52.51 -13.86 26.79
N ASP A 25 -51.79 -14.99 26.94
CA ASP A 25 -52.21 -16.43 27.04
C ASP A 25 -53.13 -16.90 25.87
N THR A 26 -52.77 -17.93 25.08
CA THR A 26 -52.74 -19.37 25.44
C THR A 26 -51.78 -20.27 24.63
N ALA A 27 -51.16 -21.25 25.33
CA ALA A 27 -50.78 -22.67 25.01
C ALA A 27 -50.15 -23.04 23.63
N ASN A 28 -49.13 -23.92 23.48
CA ASN A 28 -48.70 -25.08 24.27
C ASN A 28 -47.27 -25.58 23.85
N SER A 29 -46.36 -25.69 24.84
CA SER A 29 -45.43 -26.81 25.15
C SER A 29 -44.28 -27.26 24.18
N ARG A 30 -42.99 -27.00 24.51
CA ARG A 30 -41.99 -27.84 25.28
C ARG A 30 -41.14 -28.75 24.34
N LEU A 31 -39.81 -28.93 24.38
CA LEU A 31 -38.67 -28.70 25.31
C LEU A 31 -37.36 -28.58 24.46
N SER A 32 -36.45 -27.62 24.69
CA SER A 32 -35.17 -27.73 25.45
C SER A 32 -34.26 -28.92 25.10
N THR A 33 -33.02 -28.68 24.65
CA THR A 33 -31.80 -28.62 25.51
C THR A 33 -30.53 -28.37 24.66
N THR A 34 -29.70 -27.47 25.17
CA THR A 34 -28.35 -27.06 24.75
C THR A 34 -27.34 -28.22 24.75
N LEU A 35 -26.41 -28.27 23.80
CA LEU A 35 -25.08 -28.87 24.02
C LEU A 35 -23.99 -28.07 23.30
N VAL A 36 -23.10 -27.47 24.11
CA VAL A 36 -21.81 -26.92 23.74
C VAL A 36 -20.80 -28.08 23.80
N ALA A 37 -19.99 -28.28 22.77
CA ALA A 37 -18.87 -29.23 22.80
C ALA A 37 -17.57 -28.52 22.43
N PHE A 38 -16.73 -28.31 23.44
CA PHE A 38 -15.30 -28.09 23.33
C PHE A 38 -14.64 -29.36 22.79
N TYR A 39 -13.69 -29.24 21.87
CA TYR A 39 -12.69 -30.29 21.64
C TYR A 39 -11.30 -29.78 22.04
N TYR A 40 -10.76 -30.45 23.05
CA TYR A 40 -9.39 -30.36 23.52
C TYR A 40 -8.45 -31.13 22.59
N TYR A 41 -7.24 -30.59 22.44
CA TYR A 41 -6.05 -31.26 21.94
C TYR A 41 -5.68 -32.44 22.85
N ASP A 42 -5.40 -33.61 22.27
CA ASP A 42 -4.64 -34.66 22.94
C ASP A 42 -3.45 -35.10 22.06
N LYS A 43 -2.25 -34.95 22.60
CA LYS A 43 -0.97 -35.40 22.05
C LYS A 43 -0.64 -36.75 22.69
N SER A 44 -0.97 -37.86 22.04
CA SER A 44 -0.16 -39.10 22.09
C SER A 44 -0.78 -40.19 21.24
N LEU A 45 -0.09 -40.58 20.15
CA LEU A 45 0.00 -41.94 19.59
C LEU A 45 0.56 -41.84 18.15
N ALA A 46 1.88 -41.72 18.07
CA ALA A 46 2.61 -42.06 16.86
C ALA A 46 2.61 -43.59 16.73
N LEU A 47 1.85 -44.13 15.77
CA LEU A 47 2.04 -45.50 15.30
C LEU A 47 2.24 -45.47 13.79
N ASN A 48 3.45 -45.84 13.38
CA ASN A 48 3.87 -46.02 11.99
C ASN A 48 3.02 -47.08 11.30
N LEU A 49 2.17 -46.66 10.36
CA LEU A 49 1.63 -47.53 9.32
C LEU A 49 1.99 -46.92 7.97
N ARG A 50 3.10 -47.38 7.40
CA ARG A 50 3.47 -47.14 6.00
C ARG A 50 2.56 -47.99 5.12
N ILE A 51 1.61 -47.35 4.46
CA ILE A 51 0.90 -47.95 3.32
C ILE A 51 1.79 -47.68 2.09
N PRO A 52 2.22 -48.71 1.33
CA PRO A 52 2.96 -48.49 0.10
C PRO A 52 2.00 -47.90 -0.94
N ILE A 53 2.30 -46.69 -1.40
CA ILE A 53 1.61 -46.07 -2.54
C ILE A 53 2.34 -46.60 -3.78
N ASP A 54 1.62 -47.33 -4.62
CA ASP A 54 2.09 -47.82 -5.91
C ASP A 54 2.22 -46.61 -6.87
N GLU A 55 3.45 -46.17 -7.14
CA GLU A 55 3.74 -45.01 -8.01
C GLU A 55 3.38 -45.24 -9.49
N ALA A 56 2.88 -46.43 -9.86
CA ALA A 56 2.58 -46.80 -11.24
C ALA A 56 1.13 -46.50 -11.70
N SER A 57 0.29 -45.82 -10.90
CA SER A 57 -1.10 -45.51 -11.26
C SER A 57 -1.51 -44.04 -11.13
N LEU A 58 -0.55 -43.12 -11.12
CA LEU A 58 -0.86 -41.70 -11.28
C LEU A 58 -1.07 -41.41 -12.79
N PRO A 59 -2.20 -40.78 -13.19
CA PRO A 59 -2.39 -40.39 -14.57
C PRO A 59 -1.23 -39.47 -14.98
N ALA A 60 -0.65 -39.74 -16.16
CA ALA A 60 0.32 -38.83 -16.77
C ALA A 60 -0.26 -37.41 -16.78
N PRO A 61 0.56 -36.36 -16.60
CA PRO A 61 0.07 -34.99 -16.67
C PRO A 61 -0.60 -34.81 -18.03
N GLU A 62 -1.92 -34.65 -18.03
CA GLU A 62 -2.64 -34.21 -19.22
C GLU A 62 -1.97 -32.90 -19.63
N SER A 63 -1.52 -32.84 -20.88
CA SER A 63 -1.12 -31.59 -21.52
C SER A 63 -2.36 -30.71 -21.59
N ALA A 64 -2.64 -29.99 -20.51
CA ALA A 64 -3.69 -29.00 -20.46
C ALA A 64 -3.24 -27.80 -21.29
N SER A 65 -3.44 -27.89 -22.61
CA SER A 65 -3.58 -26.71 -23.45
C SER A 65 -4.92 -26.04 -23.10
N SER A 66 -5.05 -25.50 -21.90
CA SER A 66 -5.97 -24.38 -21.74
C SER A 66 -5.44 -23.28 -22.65
N PRO A 67 -6.26 -22.66 -23.51
CA PRO A 67 -5.82 -21.48 -24.23
C PRO A 67 -5.28 -20.47 -23.21
N ASP A 68 -4.18 -19.79 -23.56
CA ASP A 68 -3.70 -18.66 -22.75
C ASP A 68 -4.89 -17.71 -22.53
N PRO A 69 -5.09 -17.22 -21.30
CA PRO A 69 -6.23 -16.37 -20.99
C PRO A 69 -6.27 -15.19 -21.96
N GLU A 70 -7.39 -15.00 -22.64
CA GLU A 70 -7.50 -14.05 -23.75
C GLU A 70 -7.47 -12.60 -23.26
N SER A 71 -7.65 -12.38 -21.96
CA SER A 71 -7.66 -11.06 -21.34
C SER A 71 -7.21 -11.08 -19.87
N THR A 72 -6.65 -9.96 -19.43
CA THR A 72 -6.19 -9.73 -18.06
C THR A 72 -6.40 -8.27 -17.66
N CYS A 73 -6.47 -7.99 -16.35
CA CYS A 73 -6.43 -6.63 -15.81
C CYS A 73 -5.00 -6.07 -15.66
N PHE A 74 -3.96 -6.82 -16.03
CA PHE A 74 -2.58 -6.37 -15.87
C PHE A 74 -1.97 -5.95 -17.22
N THR A 75 -1.26 -4.83 -17.23
CA THR A 75 -0.40 -4.42 -18.34
C THR A 75 1.04 -4.38 -17.88
N ALA A 76 1.96 -5.03 -18.60
CA ALA A 76 3.38 -5.07 -18.25
C ALA A 76 4.25 -4.40 -19.31
N SER A 77 5.25 -3.63 -18.88
CA SER A 77 6.30 -3.08 -19.76
C SER A 77 7.64 -3.05 -19.04
N ARG A 78 8.73 -3.11 -19.80
CA ARG A 78 10.09 -3.09 -19.25
C ARG A 78 10.49 -1.67 -18.90
N LEU A 79 10.93 -1.47 -17.66
CA LEU A 79 11.37 -0.17 -17.15
C LEU A 79 12.88 0.03 -17.37
N ASN A 80 13.68 -1.01 -17.09
CA ASN A 80 15.13 -1.01 -17.25
C ASN A 80 15.66 -2.45 -17.48
N GLY A 81 16.95 -2.71 -17.24
CA GLY A 81 17.59 -3.99 -17.59
C GLY A 81 16.89 -5.20 -16.95
N THR A 82 16.49 -5.07 -15.70
CA THR A 82 15.98 -6.17 -14.86
C THR A 82 14.59 -5.93 -14.28
N THR A 83 14.07 -4.71 -14.35
CA THR A 83 12.79 -4.32 -13.77
C THR A 83 11.71 -4.11 -14.84
N PHE A 84 10.53 -4.65 -14.57
CA PHE A 84 9.28 -4.39 -15.27
C PHE A 84 8.35 -3.59 -14.36
N GLN A 85 7.54 -2.73 -14.96
CA GLN A 85 6.36 -2.15 -14.31
C GLN A 85 5.12 -2.93 -14.75
N ILE A 86 4.25 -3.23 -13.81
CA ILE A 86 2.93 -3.81 -14.05
C ILE A 86 1.89 -2.84 -13.52
N VAL A 87 0.94 -2.45 -14.37
CA VAL A 87 -0.20 -1.62 -13.97
C VAL A 87 -1.44 -2.50 -13.90
N GLU A 88 -2.15 -2.46 -12.76
CA GLU A 88 -3.44 -3.13 -12.59
C GLU A 88 -4.59 -2.19 -12.94
N ASP A 89 -5.44 -2.56 -13.91
CA ASP A 89 -6.69 -1.85 -14.19
C ASP A 89 -7.80 -2.30 -13.22
N ASP A 90 -7.84 -1.63 -12.08
CA ASP A 90 -8.73 -1.94 -10.97
C ASP A 90 -10.03 -1.10 -10.97
N LYS A 91 -11.03 -1.59 -10.23
CA LYS A 91 -12.36 -0.97 -10.12
C LYS A 91 -12.40 0.31 -9.28
N TRP A 92 -11.40 0.54 -8.41
CA TRP A 92 -11.27 1.75 -7.59
C TRP A 92 -10.49 2.85 -8.30
N THR A 93 -9.91 2.53 -9.47
CA THR A 93 -9.15 3.45 -10.31
C THR A 93 -7.84 3.92 -9.68
N GLU A 94 -7.34 3.18 -8.70
CA GLU A 94 -6.03 3.40 -8.08
C GLU A 94 -4.91 3.23 -9.11
N ARG A 95 -5.02 2.26 -10.02
CA ARG A 95 -4.02 1.93 -11.05
C ARG A 95 -2.60 1.77 -10.46
N PRO A 96 -2.41 0.98 -9.38
CA PRO A 96 -1.12 0.86 -8.73
C PRO A 96 -0.06 0.34 -9.72
N ILE A 97 1.16 0.87 -9.60
CA ILE A 97 2.32 0.34 -10.32
C ILE A 97 3.01 -0.67 -9.41
N ILE A 98 2.97 -1.93 -9.82
CA ILE A 98 3.72 -3.02 -9.20
C ILE A 98 5.06 -3.15 -9.94
N TYR A 99 6.18 -3.02 -9.23
CA TYR A 99 7.49 -3.21 -9.83
C TYR A 99 7.95 -4.66 -9.66
N VAL A 100 8.36 -5.28 -10.77
CA VAL A 100 8.80 -6.68 -10.80
C VAL A 100 10.23 -6.74 -11.28
N LYS A 101 11.15 -7.09 -10.38
CA LYS A 101 12.57 -7.23 -10.69
C LYS A 101 12.93 -8.71 -10.81
N VAL A 102 13.51 -9.06 -11.95
CA VAL A 102 13.82 -10.46 -12.32
C VAL A 102 15.29 -10.75 -12.03
N TYR A 103 15.54 -11.62 -11.06
CA TYR A 103 16.88 -12.16 -10.77
C TYR A 103 16.99 -13.61 -11.25
N PRO A 104 18.21 -14.18 -11.31
CA PRO A 104 18.37 -15.60 -11.64
C PRO A 104 17.65 -16.55 -10.67
N SER A 105 17.68 -16.27 -9.37
CA SER A 105 17.13 -17.13 -8.30
C SER A 105 15.70 -16.77 -7.88
N THR A 106 15.32 -15.50 -7.99
CA THR A 106 14.08 -14.98 -7.41
C THR A 106 13.44 -13.89 -8.27
N ILE A 107 12.14 -13.75 -8.16
CA ILE A 107 11.40 -12.54 -8.55
C ILE A 107 11.24 -11.68 -7.29
N VAL A 108 11.64 -10.41 -7.37
CA VAL A 108 11.31 -9.41 -6.35
C VAL A 108 10.10 -8.62 -6.83
N LEU A 109 9.05 -8.62 -6.02
CA LEU A 109 7.86 -7.80 -6.20
C LEU A 109 7.92 -6.64 -5.22
N LEU A 110 7.86 -5.41 -5.73
CA LEU A 110 7.53 -4.25 -4.91
C LEU A 110 6.02 -4.09 -5.03
N ASP A 111 5.33 -4.44 -3.95
CA ASP A 111 3.87 -4.50 -3.84
C ASP A 111 3.19 -5.54 -4.73
N THR A 112 1.86 -5.65 -4.62
CA THR A 112 1.03 -6.72 -5.18
C THR A 112 -0.32 -6.25 -5.72
N GLY A 113 -0.56 -4.94 -5.77
CA GLY A 113 -1.75 -4.36 -6.37
C GLY A 113 -3.02 -4.50 -5.53
N CYS A 114 -4.15 -4.26 -6.18
CA CYS A 114 -5.51 -4.32 -5.65
C CYS A 114 -6.07 -5.76 -5.54
N GLY A 115 -5.25 -6.78 -5.79
CA GLY A 115 -5.61 -8.18 -5.62
C GLY A 115 -6.45 -8.78 -6.75
N GLY A 116 -6.47 -8.17 -7.93
CA GLY A 116 -7.25 -8.63 -9.08
C GLY A 116 -8.68 -8.12 -9.08
N ALA A 117 -8.97 -7.05 -8.34
CA ALA A 117 -10.27 -6.39 -8.29
C ALA A 117 -10.52 -5.57 -9.57
N ALA A 118 -10.48 -6.27 -10.70
CA ALA A 118 -10.49 -5.71 -12.05
C ALA A 118 -11.66 -4.75 -12.30
N ARG A 119 -11.38 -3.67 -13.03
CA ARG A 119 -12.40 -2.72 -13.50
C ARG A 119 -13.44 -3.40 -14.38
N ASP A 120 -12.98 -4.15 -15.38
CA ASP A 120 -13.84 -5.00 -16.17
C ASP A 120 -13.97 -6.36 -15.51
N PRO A 121 -15.13 -6.72 -14.92
CA PRO A 121 -15.30 -7.99 -14.24
C PRO A 121 -15.20 -9.20 -15.18
N ARG A 122 -15.25 -8.99 -16.51
CA ARG A 122 -15.21 -10.05 -17.53
C ARG A 122 -13.79 -10.52 -17.87
N VAL A 123 -12.74 -9.80 -17.46
CA VAL A 123 -11.37 -10.27 -17.70
C VAL A 123 -11.17 -11.65 -17.05
N GLU A 124 -10.48 -12.53 -17.74
CA GLU A 124 -10.32 -13.91 -17.31
C GLU A 124 -9.22 -14.02 -16.24
N LEU A 125 -8.06 -13.42 -16.51
CA LEU A 125 -6.92 -13.49 -15.61
C LEU A 125 -6.84 -12.28 -14.68
N LYS A 126 -7.06 -12.55 -13.39
CA LYS A 126 -7.04 -11.56 -12.28
C LYS A 126 -5.96 -11.82 -11.23
N SER A 127 -5.34 -13.00 -11.23
CA SER A 127 -4.24 -13.28 -10.32
C SER A 127 -2.95 -12.72 -10.87
N LEU A 128 -2.32 -11.80 -10.13
CA LEU A 128 -0.98 -11.30 -10.44
C LEU A 128 0.02 -12.44 -10.51
N ARG A 129 -0.06 -13.43 -9.61
CA ARG A 129 0.83 -14.57 -9.66
C ARG A 129 0.69 -15.37 -10.96
N ILE A 130 -0.55 -15.73 -11.34
CA ILE A 130 -0.78 -16.47 -12.58
C ILE A 130 -0.34 -15.62 -13.78
N PHE A 131 -0.57 -14.29 -13.77
CA PHE A 131 -0.06 -13.38 -14.78
C PHE A 131 1.46 -13.53 -14.98
N LEU A 132 2.21 -13.48 -13.89
CA LEU A 132 3.68 -13.61 -13.92
C LEU A 132 4.14 -14.97 -14.45
N GLU A 133 3.39 -16.03 -14.15
CA GLU A 133 3.79 -17.41 -14.45
C GLU A 133 3.38 -17.88 -15.85
N THR A 134 2.32 -17.29 -16.43
CA THR A 134 1.71 -17.80 -17.67
C THR A 134 1.48 -16.75 -18.75
N PHE A 135 1.39 -15.45 -18.42
CA PHE A 135 1.00 -14.45 -19.42
C PHE A 135 2.21 -13.96 -20.24
N PRO A 136 2.13 -13.97 -21.59
CA PRO A 136 3.24 -13.52 -22.43
C PRO A 136 3.42 -12.00 -22.34
N VAL A 137 4.64 -11.56 -21.99
CA VAL A 137 4.99 -10.13 -21.93
C VAL A 137 5.82 -9.75 -23.16
N ALA A 138 5.35 -8.80 -23.96
CA ALA A 138 6.01 -8.39 -25.21
C ALA A 138 7.46 -7.95 -24.99
N ASP A 139 7.70 -7.12 -23.97
CA ASP A 139 9.04 -6.63 -23.60
C ASP A 139 9.94 -7.71 -22.97
N ASN A 140 9.41 -8.92 -22.79
CA ASN A 140 10.13 -10.11 -22.36
C ASN A 140 10.16 -11.19 -23.46
N GLY A 141 10.14 -10.77 -24.72
CA GLY A 141 10.21 -11.69 -25.87
C GLY A 141 8.97 -12.59 -25.98
N ASN A 142 7.81 -12.06 -25.61
CA ASN A 142 6.53 -12.80 -25.52
C ASN A 142 6.58 -14.01 -24.58
N SER A 143 7.43 -13.97 -23.56
CA SER A 143 7.51 -15.01 -22.51
C SER A 143 7.01 -14.47 -21.17
N PRO A 144 6.40 -15.31 -20.31
CA PRO A 144 6.07 -14.92 -18.94
C PRO A 144 7.30 -14.49 -18.14
N LEU A 145 7.10 -13.65 -17.13
CA LEU A 145 8.20 -13.14 -16.30
C LEU A 145 8.77 -14.22 -15.37
N ASN A 146 7.98 -15.23 -15.01
CA ASN A 146 8.37 -16.37 -14.19
C ASN A 146 7.73 -17.68 -14.67
N LEU A 147 8.00 -18.05 -15.93
CA LEU A 147 7.43 -19.24 -16.57
C LEU A 147 7.44 -20.45 -15.63
N GLY A 148 6.25 -21.02 -15.36
CA GLY A 148 6.10 -22.25 -14.56
C GLY A 148 6.58 -22.14 -13.11
N ALA A 149 6.69 -20.92 -12.55
CA ALA A 149 7.19 -20.67 -11.21
C ALA A 149 8.64 -21.14 -10.97
N GLU A 150 9.51 -21.04 -11.99
CA GLU A 150 10.92 -21.45 -11.91
C GLU A 150 11.74 -20.71 -10.82
N ARG A 151 11.36 -19.47 -10.51
CA ARG A 151 12.01 -18.64 -9.48
C ARG A 151 11.11 -18.49 -8.27
N SER A 152 11.73 -18.41 -7.09
CA SER A 152 11.03 -18.03 -5.85
C SER A 152 10.50 -16.60 -5.91
N TYR A 153 9.63 -16.24 -4.96
CA TYR A 153 9.14 -14.88 -4.80
C TYR A 153 9.70 -14.22 -3.54
N LEU A 154 10.01 -12.93 -3.64
CA LEU A 154 10.29 -12.05 -2.51
C LEU A 154 9.41 -10.82 -2.70
N VAL A 155 8.45 -10.62 -1.80
CA VAL A 155 7.56 -9.45 -1.80
C VAL A 155 8.11 -8.44 -0.81
N ILE A 156 8.32 -7.20 -1.24
CA ILE A 156 8.59 -6.06 -0.37
C ILE A 156 7.34 -5.20 -0.41
N CYS A 157 6.67 -5.06 0.73
CA CYS A 157 5.57 -4.12 0.89
C CYS A 157 6.16 -2.73 1.11
N THR A 158 5.88 -1.78 0.22
CA THR A 158 6.23 -0.37 0.45
C THR A 158 5.43 0.18 1.62
N HIS A 159 4.15 -0.19 1.74
CA HIS A 159 3.30 0.03 2.90
C HIS A 159 2.04 -0.85 2.84
N CYS A 160 1.15 -0.74 3.84
CA CYS A 160 0.05 -1.69 4.03
C CYS A 160 -1.27 -1.41 3.28
N HIS A 161 -1.39 -0.37 2.46
CA HIS A 161 -2.67 -0.08 1.80
C HIS A 161 -3.10 -1.19 0.83
N TYR A 162 -4.41 -1.31 0.66
CA TYR A 162 -5.06 -2.41 -0.06
C TYR A 162 -4.61 -2.55 -1.52
N ASP A 163 -4.23 -1.47 -2.15
CA ASP A 163 -3.69 -1.38 -3.52
C ASP A 163 -2.19 -1.71 -3.60
N HIS A 164 -1.55 -1.94 -2.45
CA HIS A 164 -0.18 -2.44 -2.34
C HIS A 164 -0.14 -3.90 -1.88
N ILE A 165 -1.00 -4.30 -0.94
CA ILE A 165 -0.98 -5.66 -0.36
C ILE A 165 -2.11 -6.56 -0.87
N GLY A 166 -3.02 -6.08 -1.72
CA GLY A 166 -4.25 -6.79 -2.07
C GLY A 166 -4.02 -8.15 -2.71
N GLY A 167 -2.93 -8.32 -3.48
CA GLY A 167 -2.55 -9.58 -4.12
C GLY A 167 -1.67 -10.50 -3.27
N ILE A 168 -1.25 -10.10 -2.07
CA ILE A 168 -0.16 -10.76 -1.33
C ILE A 168 -0.45 -12.22 -0.97
N ALA A 169 -1.72 -12.54 -0.67
CA ALA A 169 -2.15 -13.90 -0.33
C ALA A 169 -1.94 -14.92 -1.47
N GLN A 170 -1.78 -14.46 -2.72
CA GLN A 170 -1.50 -15.32 -3.87
C GLN A 170 -0.10 -15.97 -3.78
N PHE A 171 0.80 -15.38 -3.00
CA PHE A 171 2.20 -15.81 -2.88
C PHE A 171 2.49 -16.59 -1.59
N THR A 172 1.65 -16.48 -0.55
CA THR A 172 1.91 -17.02 0.80
C THR A 172 1.96 -18.55 0.88
N ARG A 173 1.31 -19.26 -0.04
CA ARG A 173 1.27 -20.74 -0.07
C ARG A 173 2.44 -21.37 -0.80
N THR A 174 3.36 -20.57 -1.35
CA THR A 174 4.48 -21.05 -2.16
C THR A 174 5.69 -21.32 -1.27
N SER A 175 6.31 -22.49 -1.46
CA SER A 175 7.59 -22.78 -0.80
C SER A 175 8.64 -21.75 -1.20
N GLY A 176 9.28 -21.12 -0.21
CA GLY A 176 10.33 -20.15 -0.47
C GLY A 176 9.84 -18.77 -0.90
N CYS A 177 8.58 -18.40 -0.62
CA CYS A 177 8.19 -16.99 -0.67
C CYS A 177 8.65 -16.27 0.61
N THR A 178 9.21 -15.07 0.50
CA THR A 178 9.44 -14.17 1.64
C THR A 178 8.67 -12.87 1.50
N ILE A 179 8.25 -12.32 2.64
CA ILE A 179 7.53 -11.06 2.73
C ILE A 179 8.32 -10.12 3.64
N TRP A 180 8.74 -8.99 3.09
CA TRP A 180 9.51 -7.94 3.73
C TRP A 180 8.60 -6.73 3.97
N ALA A 181 8.61 -6.21 5.18
CA ALA A 181 7.86 -5.01 5.56
C ALA A 181 8.64 -4.19 6.60
N SER A 182 8.28 -2.92 6.77
CA SER A 182 8.95 -2.00 7.70
C SER A 182 8.83 -2.41 9.16
N ALA A 183 9.91 -2.29 9.92
CA ALA A 183 9.90 -2.43 11.36
C ALA A 183 9.40 -1.18 12.12
N ASN A 184 9.16 -0.03 11.45
CA ASN A 184 8.91 1.27 12.07
C ASN A 184 7.60 1.36 12.87
N ASP A 185 6.59 0.54 12.55
CA ASP A 185 5.41 0.33 13.40
C ASP A 185 4.77 -1.04 13.10
N LYS A 186 5.30 -2.09 13.73
CA LYS A 186 4.75 -3.45 13.54
C LYS A 186 3.31 -3.60 14.03
N ASN A 187 2.87 -2.74 14.95
CA ASN A 187 1.52 -2.81 15.47
C ASN A 187 0.50 -2.30 14.44
N PHE A 188 0.87 -1.31 13.62
CA PHE A 188 0.09 -0.83 12.47
C PHE A 188 -0.25 -1.96 11.49
N LEU A 189 0.68 -2.91 11.33
CA LEU A 189 0.56 -4.10 10.48
C LEU A 189 -0.05 -5.33 11.19
N SER A 190 -0.41 -5.23 12.47
CA SER A 190 -0.93 -6.39 13.22
C SER A 190 -2.31 -6.82 12.69
N PRO A 191 -2.68 -8.11 12.79
CA PRO A 191 -3.98 -8.59 12.30
C PRO A 191 -5.21 -7.86 12.89
N ILE A 192 -5.08 -7.25 14.08
CA ILE A 192 -6.14 -6.48 14.72
C ILE A 192 -6.31 -5.09 14.07
N HIS A 193 -5.20 -4.48 13.67
CA HIS A 193 -5.18 -3.13 13.11
C HIS A 193 -5.29 -3.12 11.58
N LEU A 194 -4.73 -4.15 10.92
CA LEU A 194 -4.58 -4.24 9.48
C LEU A 194 -5.86 -3.94 8.69
N PRO A 195 -7.06 -4.45 9.04
CA PRO A 195 -8.26 -4.15 8.25
C PRO A 195 -8.58 -2.66 8.10
N LYS A 196 -8.19 -1.85 9.10
CA LYS A 196 -8.37 -0.39 9.09
C LYS A 196 -7.16 0.33 8.51
N SER A 197 -5.94 -0.05 8.93
CA SER A 197 -4.71 0.60 8.45
C SER A 197 -4.47 0.36 6.96
N SER A 198 -4.84 -0.81 6.44
CA SER A 198 -4.77 -1.10 5.00
C SER A 198 -5.87 -0.42 4.17
N LEU A 199 -6.83 0.23 4.82
CA LEU A 199 -8.05 0.75 4.19
C LEU A 199 -8.96 -0.33 3.57
N CYS A 200 -8.72 -1.63 3.79
CA CYS A 200 -9.58 -2.71 3.29
C CYS A 200 -11.03 -2.58 3.79
N ASP A 201 -11.24 -2.31 5.09
CA ASP A 201 -12.57 -2.06 5.67
C ASP A 201 -13.30 -0.91 4.97
N PHE A 202 -12.54 0.11 4.55
CA PHE A 202 -13.09 1.31 3.91
C PHE A 202 -13.60 1.02 2.51
N VAL A 203 -12.86 0.21 1.74
CA VAL A 203 -13.25 -0.15 0.36
C VAL A 203 -14.12 -1.40 0.29
N GLY A 204 -14.42 -2.03 1.43
CA GLY A 204 -15.20 -3.26 1.51
C GLY A 204 -14.45 -4.48 0.94
N MET A 205 -13.13 -4.48 1.03
CA MET A 205 -12.26 -5.57 0.60
C MET A 205 -11.96 -6.50 1.78
N GLU A 206 -11.92 -7.81 1.52
CA GLU A 206 -11.41 -8.77 2.51
C GLU A 206 -9.91 -8.49 2.73
N THR A 207 -9.52 -8.29 3.98
CA THR A 207 -8.12 -8.01 4.32
C THR A 207 -7.28 -9.25 4.05
N PRO A 208 -6.22 -9.18 3.22
CA PRO A 208 -5.43 -10.34 2.88
C PRO A 208 -4.65 -10.85 4.10
N GLU A 209 -4.62 -12.16 4.28
CA GLU A 209 -3.85 -12.82 5.33
C GLU A 209 -2.43 -13.15 4.87
N TYR A 210 -1.42 -12.71 5.62
CA TYR A 210 -0.02 -13.03 5.39
C TYR A 210 0.80 -12.91 6.68
N THR A 211 2.04 -13.37 6.64
CA THR A 211 3.00 -13.21 7.73
C THR A 211 4.26 -12.57 7.18
N VAL A 212 4.66 -11.43 7.75
CA VAL A 212 5.94 -10.80 7.45
C VAL A 212 7.06 -11.74 7.89
N THR A 213 7.89 -12.17 6.95
CA THR A 213 9.04 -13.02 7.23
C THR A 213 10.24 -12.20 7.68
N ASN A 214 10.42 -11.00 7.13
CA ASN A 214 11.54 -10.11 7.43
C ASN A 214 11.05 -8.70 7.77
N TRP A 215 11.33 -8.28 8.99
CA TRP A 215 11.05 -6.92 9.45
C TRP A 215 12.28 -6.05 9.22
N CYS A 216 12.14 -5.04 8.39
CA CYS A 216 13.25 -4.27 7.85
C CYS A 216 13.50 -3.02 8.69
N ASN A 217 14.73 -2.86 9.18
CA ASN A 217 15.16 -1.61 9.79
C ASN A 217 15.55 -0.59 8.71
N ASP A 218 15.85 0.62 9.14
CA ASP A 218 16.36 1.64 8.23
C ASP A 218 17.74 1.27 7.67
N GLY A 219 17.92 1.32 6.35
CA GLY A 219 19.15 0.93 5.66
C GLY A 219 19.33 -0.60 5.52
N GLU A 220 18.28 -1.39 5.71
CA GLU A 220 18.35 -2.86 5.62
C GLU A 220 18.67 -3.32 4.20
N ARG A 221 19.57 -4.29 4.07
CA ARG A 221 19.95 -4.85 2.76
C ARG A 221 19.08 -6.05 2.43
N VAL A 222 18.59 -6.10 1.19
CA VAL A 222 17.73 -7.21 0.78
C VAL A 222 18.59 -8.39 0.30
N VAL A 223 18.34 -9.54 0.90
CA VAL A 223 18.90 -10.83 0.49
C VAL A 223 17.78 -11.79 0.12
N ASP A 224 18.01 -12.65 -0.88
CA ASP A 224 17.06 -13.71 -1.19
C ASP A 224 17.14 -14.88 -0.19
N ASN A 225 16.28 -15.89 -0.39
CA ASN A 225 16.24 -17.08 0.46
C ASN A 225 17.50 -17.96 0.41
N PHE A 226 18.42 -17.69 -0.51
CA PHE A 226 19.70 -18.38 -0.63
C PHE A 226 20.86 -17.55 -0.05
N GLY A 227 20.55 -16.38 0.53
CA GLY A 227 21.53 -15.45 1.09
C GLY A 227 22.26 -14.62 0.02
N LEU A 228 21.76 -14.61 -1.23
CA LEU A 228 22.30 -13.75 -2.27
C LEU A 228 21.85 -12.32 -2.02
N ASP A 229 22.82 -11.43 -1.98
CA ASP A 229 22.61 -9.99 -1.96
C ASP A 229 22.05 -9.50 -3.30
N LEU A 230 20.87 -8.88 -3.24
CA LEU A 230 20.15 -8.43 -4.42
C LEU A 230 20.53 -6.99 -4.83
N GLY A 231 21.43 -6.32 -4.12
CA GLY A 231 21.81 -4.93 -4.42
C GLY A 231 20.70 -3.91 -4.12
N LEU A 232 19.66 -4.33 -3.38
CA LEU A 232 18.57 -3.47 -2.92
C LEU A 232 18.78 -3.06 -1.45
N THR A 233 18.45 -1.82 -1.12
CA THR A 233 18.46 -1.31 0.27
C THR A 233 17.13 -0.66 0.60
N ILE A 234 16.54 -1.01 1.74
CA ILE A 234 15.28 -0.48 2.23
C ILE A 234 15.56 0.67 3.20
N TYR A 235 14.87 1.79 3.02
CA TYR A 235 14.89 2.93 3.92
C TYR A 235 13.48 3.19 4.44
N GLN A 236 13.35 3.36 5.76
CA GLN A 236 12.08 3.73 6.38
C GLN A 236 11.77 5.19 6.05
N THR A 237 10.57 5.44 5.54
CA THR A 237 10.11 6.76 5.10
C THR A 237 8.68 7.01 5.58
N PRO A 238 8.43 6.96 6.90
CA PRO A 238 7.09 7.17 7.43
C PRO A 238 6.56 8.55 7.08
N GLY A 239 5.25 8.65 6.90
CA GLY A 239 4.59 9.91 6.62
C GLY A 239 3.20 9.74 6.03
N HIS A 240 3.11 9.18 4.82
CA HIS A 240 1.81 8.81 4.25
C HIS A 240 1.21 7.61 5.02
N THR A 241 2.04 6.65 5.40
CA THR A 241 1.74 5.69 6.48
C THR A 241 2.95 5.49 7.42
N PRO A 242 2.75 5.00 8.66
CA PRO A 242 3.85 4.71 9.59
C PRO A 242 4.80 3.59 9.14
N ASP A 243 4.31 2.62 8.34
CA ASP A 243 5.08 1.47 7.86
C ASP A 243 5.73 1.70 6.49
N GLU A 244 5.70 2.92 5.97
CA GLU A 244 6.18 3.21 4.63
C GLU A 244 7.70 3.08 4.48
N VAL A 245 8.12 2.56 3.32
CA VAL A 245 9.53 2.42 2.93
C VAL A 245 9.80 2.82 1.50
N ALA A 246 11.01 3.34 1.27
CA ALA A 246 11.62 3.49 -0.04
C ALA A 246 12.65 2.38 -0.28
N ILE A 247 12.80 1.93 -1.52
CA ILE A 247 13.73 0.88 -1.93
C ILE A 247 14.72 1.44 -2.94
N TRP A 248 15.99 1.46 -2.56
CA TRP A 248 17.10 1.85 -3.42
C TRP A 248 17.66 0.65 -4.18
N ASP A 249 17.62 0.70 -5.50
CA ASP A 249 18.31 -0.20 -6.42
C ASP A 249 19.62 0.45 -6.88
N LYS A 250 20.73 -0.03 -6.30
CA LYS A 250 22.05 0.53 -6.56
C LYS A 250 22.52 0.31 -8.00
N GLU A 251 22.22 -0.85 -8.57
CA GLU A 251 22.78 -1.27 -9.86
C GLU A 251 22.08 -0.57 -11.02
N GLU A 252 20.74 -0.45 -10.97
CA GLU A 252 19.96 0.25 -12.01
C GLU A 252 19.76 1.74 -11.69
N ARG A 253 20.26 2.20 -10.54
CA ARG A 253 20.15 3.57 -10.03
C ARG A 253 18.71 4.08 -10.01
N TYR A 254 17.86 3.31 -9.34
CA TYR A 254 16.44 3.55 -9.21
C TYR A 254 16.02 3.62 -7.74
N LEU A 255 15.23 4.63 -7.38
CA LEU A 255 14.64 4.76 -6.06
C LEU A 255 13.12 4.58 -6.16
N PHE A 256 12.60 3.50 -5.58
CA PHE A 256 11.17 3.26 -5.51
C PHE A 256 10.62 3.82 -4.20
N VAL A 257 9.57 4.63 -4.23
CA VAL A 257 9.11 5.40 -3.06
C VAL A 257 7.67 5.13 -2.64
N GLY A 258 6.99 4.14 -3.24
CA GLY A 258 5.58 3.87 -2.96
C GLY A 258 4.72 5.13 -3.16
N ASP A 259 3.95 5.47 -2.13
CA ASP A 259 2.97 6.56 -2.14
C ASP A 259 3.49 7.89 -1.57
N SER A 260 4.79 7.95 -1.23
CA SER A 260 5.42 9.16 -0.70
C SER A 260 5.27 10.36 -1.65
N MET A 261 5.26 10.14 -2.96
CA MET A 261 5.05 11.21 -3.93
C MET A 261 4.74 10.67 -5.32
N TYR A 262 4.00 11.44 -6.11
CA TYR A 262 3.77 11.23 -7.54
C TYR A 262 3.23 12.51 -8.17
N LYS A 263 3.32 12.62 -9.50
CA LYS A 263 2.74 13.74 -10.26
C LYS A 263 1.27 13.50 -10.61
N TYR A 264 0.53 14.57 -10.82
CA TYR A 264 -0.84 14.62 -11.37
C TYR A 264 -1.95 13.97 -10.54
N GLU A 265 -1.61 13.26 -9.47
CA GLU A 265 -2.55 12.76 -8.46
C GLU A 265 -2.19 13.32 -7.08
N PRO A 266 -3.15 13.45 -6.15
CA PRO A 266 -2.88 14.01 -4.83
C PRO A 266 -2.08 13.06 -3.97
N ILE A 267 -0.98 13.54 -3.41
CA ILE A 267 -0.29 12.89 -2.29
C ILE A 267 -1.23 12.97 -1.09
N ILE A 268 -1.83 11.83 -0.72
CA ILE A 268 -2.86 11.76 0.31
C ILE A 268 -2.20 11.54 1.67
N PHE A 269 -2.69 12.22 2.71
CA PHE A 269 -2.37 11.94 4.11
C PHE A 269 -3.59 11.30 4.78
N PRO A 270 -3.72 9.95 4.72
CA PRO A 270 -4.88 9.24 5.23
C PRO A 270 -4.90 9.15 6.77
N LEU A 271 -5.74 8.25 7.29
CA LEU A 271 -5.77 7.95 8.71
C LEU A 271 -4.46 7.26 9.13
N GLY A 272 -3.75 7.84 10.10
CA GLY A 272 -2.44 7.34 10.55
C GLY A 272 -1.26 8.04 9.89
N ALA A 273 -1.50 8.93 8.92
CA ALA A 273 -0.46 9.77 8.35
C ALA A 273 0.04 10.86 9.31
N ASP A 274 1.29 11.28 9.12
CA ASP A 274 1.92 12.39 9.82
C ASP A 274 2.74 13.24 8.83
N ILE A 275 2.33 14.49 8.63
CA ILE A 275 2.96 15.40 7.65
C ILE A 275 4.35 15.87 8.13
N ILE A 276 4.61 15.88 9.44
CA ILE A 276 5.92 16.22 9.99
C ILE A 276 6.90 15.08 9.69
N GLU A 277 6.51 13.83 10.00
CA GLU A 277 7.34 12.66 9.65
C GLU A 277 7.53 12.54 8.14
N TYR A 278 6.48 12.81 7.36
CA TYR A 278 6.57 12.90 5.90
C TYR A 278 7.64 13.89 5.45
N SER A 279 7.62 15.12 5.96
CA SER A 279 8.63 16.14 5.66
C SER A 279 10.05 15.69 6.01
N ASP A 280 10.22 15.01 7.13
CA ASP A 280 11.51 14.49 7.56
C ASP A 280 11.99 13.36 6.63
N SER A 281 11.07 12.49 6.20
CA SER A 281 11.31 11.46 5.17
C SER A 281 11.73 12.07 3.83
N ILE A 282 11.09 13.15 3.38
CA ILE A 282 11.52 13.88 2.16
C ILE A 282 12.93 14.46 2.34
N GLY A 283 13.22 15.08 3.48
CA GLY A 283 14.56 15.60 3.78
C GLY A 283 15.63 14.51 3.73
N LYS A 284 15.36 13.36 4.37
CA LYS A 284 16.24 12.19 4.35
C LYS A 284 16.46 11.64 2.94
N LEU A 285 15.41 11.55 2.12
CA LEU A 285 15.53 11.08 0.73
C LEU A 285 16.36 12.06 -0.11
N LYS A 286 16.24 13.38 0.10
CA LYS A 286 17.11 14.39 -0.53
C LYS A 286 18.58 14.15 -0.21
N GLU A 287 18.91 13.90 1.06
CA GLU A 287 20.29 13.61 1.47
C GLU A 287 20.82 12.29 0.87
N LEU A 288 19.99 11.24 0.85
CA LEU A 288 20.32 9.95 0.24
C LEU A 288 20.59 10.11 -1.27
N VAL A 289 19.66 10.74 -2.00
CA VAL A 289 19.79 10.96 -3.45
C VAL A 289 20.99 11.84 -3.77
N GLY A 290 21.27 12.88 -2.97
CA GLY A 290 22.48 13.70 -3.11
C GLY A 290 23.76 12.88 -2.98
N ARG A 291 23.82 11.97 -2.00
CA ARG A 291 24.94 11.03 -1.85
C ARG A 291 25.04 10.06 -3.02
N PHE A 292 23.92 9.46 -3.44
CA PHE A 292 23.91 8.53 -4.58
C PHE A 292 24.38 9.22 -5.86
N ASN A 293 23.95 10.46 -6.12
CA ASN A 293 24.37 11.26 -7.28
C ASN A 293 25.82 11.76 -7.19
N SER A 294 26.44 11.72 -6.01
CA SER A 294 27.87 12.03 -5.86
C SER A 294 28.77 10.90 -6.39
N ASP A 295 28.24 9.67 -6.48
CA ASP A 295 28.92 8.57 -7.17
C ASP A 295 28.95 8.85 -8.68
N LYS A 296 30.10 8.62 -9.33
CA LYS A 296 30.22 8.79 -10.79
C LYS A 296 29.22 7.88 -11.51
N GLY A 297 28.25 8.45 -12.22
CA GLY A 297 27.26 7.68 -12.95
C GLY A 297 26.10 8.52 -13.48
N LEU A 298 25.04 7.83 -13.89
CA LEU A 298 23.76 8.45 -14.26
C LEU A 298 23.08 9.03 -13.01
N ARG A 299 22.27 10.07 -13.19
CA ARG A 299 21.42 10.57 -12.09
C ARG A 299 20.39 9.52 -11.67
N VAL A 300 20.04 9.51 -10.39
CA VAL A 300 19.04 8.60 -9.84
C VAL A 300 17.67 8.87 -10.46
N ASN A 301 17.06 7.82 -11.03
CA ASN A 301 15.65 7.87 -11.40
C ASN A 301 14.79 7.44 -10.20
N MET A 302 13.56 7.92 -10.14
CA MET A 302 12.56 7.56 -9.13
C MET A 302 11.36 6.90 -9.79
N GLY A 303 10.87 5.83 -9.15
CA GLY A 303 9.61 5.17 -9.44
C GLY A 303 8.65 5.34 -8.28
N CYS A 304 7.50 5.92 -8.55
CA CYS A 304 6.42 6.12 -7.60
C CYS A 304 5.32 5.10 -7.87
N SER A 305 4.39 4.94 -6.94
CA SER A 305 3.14 4.24 -7.24
C SER A 305 2.26 5.03 -8.23
N HIS A 306 1.16 4.42 -8.63
CA HIS A 306 0.10 4.93 -9.52
C HIS A 306 0.53 5.36 -10.93
N ILE A 307 1.10 6.56 -11.08
CA ILE A 307 1.22 7.20 -12.40
C ILE A 307 2.65 7.62 -12.78
N THR A 308 3.55 7.76 -11.81
CA THR A 308 4.90 8.30 -12.04
C THR A 308 5.94 7.20 -11.98
N SER A 309 6.12 6.44 -13.06
CA SER A 309 7.06 5.32 -13.07
C SER A 309 8.52 5.70 -13.27
N ARG A 310 8.79 6.90 -13.80
CA ARG A 310 10.14 7.41 -14.05
C ARG A 310 10.20 8.94 -13.99
N ILE A 311 11.01 9.45 -13.09
CA ILE A 311 11.37 10.87 -12.99
C ILE A 311 12.76 11.06 -12.40
N ASP A 312 13.41 12.21 -12.61
CA ASP A 312 14.65 12.52 -11.90
C ASP A 312 14.37 12.69 -10.41
N ALA A 313 15.02 11.89 -9.57
CA ALA A 313 14.72 11.84 -8.14
C ALA A 313 15.08 13.14 -7.41
N SER A 314 16.21 13.76 -7.77
CA SER A 314 16.70 14.95 -7.07
C SER A 314 15.85 16.17 -7.38
N ASP A 315 15.46 16.32 -8.64
CA ASP A 315 14.62 17.43 -9.08
C ASP A 315 13.22 17.29 -8.47
N PHE A 316 12.62 16.09 -8.53
CA PHE A 316 11.27 15.87 -8.03
C PHE A 316 11.17 15.99 -6.51
N LEU A 317 12.15 15.46 -5.74
CA LEU A 317 12.21 15.67 -4.29
C LEU A 317 12.28 17.16 -3.94
N SER A 318 13.03 17.94 -4.71
CA SER A 318 13.15 19.39 -4.48
C SER A 318 11.86 20.13 -4.80
N GLU A 319 11.18 19.75 -5.88
CA GLU A 319 9.86 20.28 -6.24
C GLU A 319 8.80 20.02 -5.17
N VAL A 320 8.73 18.79 -4.63
CA VAL A 320 7.75 18.42 -3.59
C VAL A 320 8.06 19.11 -2.26
N ASP A 321 9.32 19.12 -1.82
CA ASP A 321 9.76 19.79 -0.59
C ASP A 321 9.48 21.31 -0.64
N SER A 322 9.77 21.95 -1.77
CA SER A 322 9.48 23.36 -2.01
C SER A 322 7.97 23.65 -2.03
N PHE A 323 7.17 22.77 -2.63
CA PHE A 323 5.71 22.93 -2.62
C PHE A 323 5.13 22.77 -1.21
N LEU A 324 5.59 21.77 -0.43
CA LEU A 324 5.18 21.61 0.96
C LEU A 324 5.54 22.85 1.78
N TYR A 325 6.75 23.39 1.59
CA TYR A 325 7.18 24.64 2.22
C TYR A 325 6.21 25.79 1.94
N ARG A 326 5.81 26.00 0.68
CA ARG A 326 4.84 27.04 0.28
C ARG A 326 3.48 26.82 0.95
N VAL A 327 3.01 25.58 1.05
CA VAL A 327 1.73 25.21 1.71
C VAL A 327 1.78 25.50 3.21
N VAL A 328 2.82 25.05 3.91
CA VAL A 328 2.91 25.22 5.36
C VAL A 328 3.19 26.67 5.74
N THR A 329 3.90 27.45 4.91
CA THR A 329 4.10 28.89 5.12
C THR A 329 2.93 29.78 4.65
N LYS A 330 1.82 29.19 4.20
CA LYS A 330 0.62 29.91 3.71
C LYS A 330 0.87 30.79 2.49
N GLN A 331 1.83 30.41 1.64
CA GLN A 331 2.00 31.02 0.32
C GLN A 331 1.06 30.41 -0.73
N VAL A 332 0.43 29.28 -0.41
CA VAL A 332 -0.57 28.60 -1.23
C VAL A 332 -1.79 28.35 -0.35
N GLU A 333 -2.95 28.83 -0.79
CA GLU A 333 -4.24 28.56 -0.16
C GLU A 333 -4.82 27.24 -0.68
N PRO A 334 -5.69 26.54 0.09
CA PRO A 334 -6.38 25.36 -0.41
C PRO A 334 -7.17 25.68 -1.67
N THR A 335 -7.02 24.85 -2.70
CA THR A 335 -7.81 24.93 -3.94
C THR A 335 -9.20 24.32 -3.77
N ASP A 336 -9.34 23.40 -2.82
CA ASP A 336 -10.61 22.79 -2.44
C ASP A 336 -10.61 22.40 -0.95
N SER A 337 -11.81 22.30 -0.37
CA SER A 337 -12.01 21.81 1.00
C SER A 337 -13.28 20.97 1.07
N ILE A 338 -13.15 19.72 1.51
CA ILE A 338 -14.25 18.75 1.58
C ILE A 338 -14.35 18.12 2.97
N ILE A 339 -15.56 17.93 3.47
CA ILE A 339 -15.77 17.12 4.68
C ILE A 339 -15.72 15.65 4.26
N SER A 340 -14.72 14.93 4.73
CA SER A 340 -14.58 13.49 4.53
C SER A 340 -14.24 12.81 5.85
N ARG A 341 -14.90 11.69 6.13
CA ARG A 341 -14.76 10.93 7.39
C ARG A 341 -15.00 11.78 8.65
N GLY A 342 -15.84 12.80 8.56
CA GLY A 342 -16.17 13.70 9.68
C GLY A 342 -15.11 14.76 9.97
N GLU A 343 -14.04 14.84 9.17
CA GLU A 343 -13.01 15.86 9.28
C GLU A 343 -12.97 16.73 8.01
N LEU A 344 -12.60 17.99 8.18
CA LEU A 344 -12.37 18.91 7.05
C LEU A 344 -11.03 18.57 6.41
N GLN A 345 -11.05 18.10 5.17
CA GLN A 345 -9.89 17.82 4.35
C GLN A 345 -9.62 19.01 3.43
N ASP A 346 -8.38 19.46 3.37
CA ASP A 346 -7.93 20.47 2.42
C ASP A 346 -7.16 19.81 1.27
N VAL A 347 -7.32 20.39 0.08
CA VAL A 347 -6.51 20.06 -1.10
C VAL A 347 -5.70 21.28 -1.49
N TYR A 348 -4.39 21.11 -1.61
CA TYR A 348 -3.48 22.13 -2.12
C TYR A 348 -2.92 21.64 -3.45
N THR A 349 -3.08 22.41 -4.52
CA THR A 349 -2.60 22.05 -5.86
C THR A 349 -1.65 23.12 -6.37
N ARG A 350 -0.49 22.70 -6.87
CA ARG A 350 0.51 23.57 -7.52
C ARG A 350 -0.10 24.16 -8.79
N GLU A 351 0.33 25.36 -9.18
CA GLU A 351 -0.25 26.12 -10.30
C GLU A 351 -0.27 25.38 -11.64
N ASP A 352 0.69 24.48 -11.87
CA ASP A 352 0.79 23.63 -13.07
C ASP A 352 -0.04 22.34 -12.99
N GLY A 353 -0.65 22.06 -11.83
CA GLY A 353 -1.41 20.84 -11.56
C GLY A 353 -0.56 19.58 -11.36
N GLU A 354 0.77 19.69 -11.36
CA GLU A 354 1.63 18.49 -11.31
C GLU A 354 1.78 17.93 -9.90
N ILE A 355 1.73 18.76 -8.86
CA ILE A 355 1.87 18.32 -7.46
C ILE A 355 0.65 18.78 -6.69
N SER A 356 0.04 17.87 -5.93
CA SER A 356 -0.99 18.24 -4.98
C SER A 356 -0.89 17.45 -3.69
N PHE A 357 -1.34 18.06 -2.59
CA PHE A 357 -1.47 17.42 -1.28
C PHE A 357 -2.94 17.37 -0.89
N ARG A 358 -3.36 16.28 -0.26
CA ARG A 358 -4.69 16.15 0.33
C ARG A 358 -4.57 15.59 1.74
N GLY A 359 -5.13 16.28 2.73
CA GLY A 359 -5.12 15.78 4.11
C GLY A 359 -6.03 16.58 5.02
N ALA A 360 -6.22 16.10 6.26
CA ALA A 360 -7.02 16.81 7.24
C ALA A 360 -6.39 18.19 7.51
N ARG A 361 -7.21 19.25 7.55
CA ARG A 361 -6.74 20.62 7.81
C ARG A 361 -5.84 20.70 9.04
N ARG A 362 -6.22 19.96 10.09
CA ARG A 362 -5.47 19.89 11.35
C ARG A 362 -4.02 19.44 11.16
N TYR A 363 -3.70 18.55 10.21
CA TYR A 363 -2.33 18.12 9.97
C TYR A 363 -1.44 19.29 9.51
N PHE A 364 -1.95 20.12 8.60
CA PHE A 364 -1.24 21.32 8.14
C PHE A 364 -1.15 22.40 9.23
N GLU A 365 -2.15 22.49 10.12
CA GLU A 365 -2.13 23.39 11.28
C GLU A 365 -1.12 22.93 12.35
N GLU A 366 -1.07 21.63 12.63
CA GLU A 366 -0.12 20.97 13.53
C GLU A 366 1.32 21.18 13.05
N PHE A 367 1.57 20.99 11.74
CA PHE A 367 2.86 21.29 11.14
C PHE A 367 3.27 22.74 11.38
N ARG A 368 2.38 23.70 11.10
CA ARG A 368 2.62 25.14 11.30
C ARG A 368 2.89 25.51 12.75
N ALA A 369 2.27 24.79 13.69
CA ALA A 369 2.45 25.00 15.12
C ALA A 369 3.79 24.42 15.63
N SER A 370 4.34 23.42 14.94
CA SER A 370 5.61 22.79 15.29
C SER A 370 6.80 23.66 14.88
N LYS A 371 7.41 24.32 15.88
CA LYS A 371 8.61 25.16 15.65
C LYS A 371 9.78 24.36 15.06
N SER A 372 9.96 23.11 15.48
CA SER A 372 11.02 22.25 14.96
C SER A 372 10.78 21.87 13.50
N ALA A 373 9.55 21.47 13.15
CA ALA A 373 9.21 21.13 11.77
C ALA A 373 9.34 22.34 10.84
N MET A 374 8.85 23.51 11.27
CA MET A 374 8.98 24.76 10.52
C MET A 374 10.44 25.17 10.33
N SER A 375 11.28 25.06 11.35
CA SER A 375 12.73 25.33 11.23
C SER A 375 13.39 24.36 10.26
N ALA A 376 13.12 23.05 10.40
CA ALA A 376 13.74 22.02 9.57
C ALA A 376 13.45 22.23 8.08
N ILE A 377 12.19 22.49 7.70
CA ILE A 377 11.84 22.74 6.30
C ILE A 377 12.40 24.07 5.78
N GLN A 378 12.49 25.11 6.61
CA GLN A 378 13.13 26.39 6.27
C GLN A 378 14.62 26.25 6.00
N ASP A 379 15.32 25.49 6.84
CA ASP A 379 16.76 25.23 6.69
C ASP A 379 17.03 24.49 5.36
N ARG A 380 16.19 23.50 5.01
CA ARG A 380 16.29 22.79 3.72
C ARG A 380 16.08 23.70 2.50
N GLN A 381 15.18 24.69 2.59
CA GLN A 381 15.00 25.65 1.50
C GLN A 381 16.21 26.58 1.34
N SER A 382 16.81 27.00 2.45
CA SER A 382 17.97 27.90 2.44
C SER A 382 19.20 27.24 1.79
N LEU A 383 19.44 25.96 2.10
CA LEU A 383 20.52 25.16 1.48
C LEU A 383 20.35 24.97 -0.02
N THR A 384 19.10 24.91 -0.51
CA THR A 384 18.82 24.74 -1.95
C THR A 384 19.20 26.02 -2.72
N ILE A 385 18.90 27.21 -2.16
CA ILE A 385 19.24 28.51 -2.76
C ILE A 385 20.76 28.70 -2.88
N GLU A 386 21.54 28.26 -1.89
CA GLU A 386 23.00 28.34 -1.92
C GLU A 386 23.65 27.41 -2.95
N GLN A 387 22.98 26.33 -3.35
CA GLN A 387 23.49 25.39 -4.36
C GLN A 387 23.20 25.85 -5.80
N GLU A 388 22.20 26.71 -5.99
CA GLU A 388 21.81 27.26 -7.29
C GLU A 388 22.46 28.62 -7.62
N ALA A 389 23.00 29.32 -6.61
CA ALA A 389 23.72 30.59 -6.74
C ALA A 389 25.22 30.39 -7.02
#